data_AF-A0AA88QWN8-F1
#
_entry.id   AF-A0AA88QWN8-F1
#
_cell.length_a   1.000
_cell.length_b   1.000
_cell.length_c   1.000
_cell.angle_alpha   90.00
_cell.angle_beta   90.00
_cell.angle_gamma   90.00
#
_symmetry.space_group_name_H-M   'P 1'
#
loop_
_entity.id
_entity.type
_entity.pdbx_description
1 polymer ?
#
loop_
_entity_poly.entity_id
_entity_poly.type
_entity_poly.pdbx_seq_one_letter_code
_entity_poly.pdbx_strand_id
1 'polypeptide(L)'
;MESPGSEPEGTRIAARTSMIDSIRGCTLAGMRIDKEELRAKITMPQYLRFAIRDAIKSRDVDGGDSHYAAACAAGAEAVEPAEAPLVVFINSKSGGRHGPDLKLRLQELMSQEQVFEISNVKPHEFVQYGLGCLEKFASLGDHCAKETREKLRIMVAGGDGTVGWVLGCLGELYKKGQEPVPPTGIIPLGTGNDLSRSFGWGGSFPFNWKSAIKRTLDRATNGSVCRLDSWNVLVSMPAGKELDAPYSLKPAEECSLDQGLEVEGELPEKVSCYEGVFYNYYSVGMDAQVAYGFHHLRNEKPYLAQGPIANKV
;
A
#
# COMPACT_ATOMS: atom_id res chain seq x y z
N MET A 1 -63.18 -11.32 26.61
CA MET A 1 -62.31 -12.21 25.84
C MET A 1 -61.46 -11.34 24.93
N GLU A 2 -60.17 -11.32 25.24
CA GLU A 2 -58.99 -11.12 24.37
C GLU A 2 -58.97 -10.02 23.30
N SER A 3 -58.20 -8.98 23.63
CA SER A 3 -56.98 -8.47 22.97
C SER A 3 -56.93 -8.03 21.49
N PRO A 4 -56.18 -6.92 21.22
CA PRO A 4 -55.89 -6.36 19.89
C PRO A 4 -54.58 -6.91 19.29
N GLY A 5 -54.37 -6.77 17.99
CA GLY A 5 -53.09 -7.09 17.35
C GLY A 5 -53.03 -6.70 15.87
N SER A 6 -52.31 -5.62 15.60
CA SER A 6 -51.91 -5.13 14.29
C SER A 6 -50.99 -6.13 13.57
N GLU A 7 -51.34 -6.53 12.34
CA GLU A 7 -50.43 -7.19 11.41
C GLU A 7 -49.59 -6.14 10.65
N PRO A 8 -48.26 -6.29 10.52
CA PRO A 8 -47.46 -5.45 9.65
C PRO A 8 -47.46 -5.98 8.21
N GLU A 9 -47.69 -5.09 7.25
CA GLU A 9 -47.47 -5.35 5.82
C GLU A 9 -46.00 -5.78 5.57
N GLY A 10 -45.81 -7.06 5.29
CA GLY A 10 -44.56 -7.61 4.82
C GLY A 10 -44.24 -7.12 3.41
N THR A 11 -43.53 -5.99 3.29
CA THR A 11 -42.91 -5.58 2.03
C THR A 11 -41.82 -6.60 1.67
N ARG A 12 -42.13 -7.55 0.80
CA ARG A 12 -41.12 -8.38 0.12
C ARG A 12 -40.31 -7.47 -0.80
N ILE A 13 -39.18 -6.97 -0.31
CA ILE A 13 -38.14 -6.38 -1.15
C ILE A 13 -37.56 -7.52 -1.98
N ALA A 14 -38.05 -7.67 -3.21
CA ALA A 14 -37.41 -8.48 -4.21
C ALA A 14 -35.99 -7.95 -4.40
N ALA A 15 -35.00 -8.78 -4.10
CA ALA A 15 -33.60 -8.53 -4.39
C ALA A 15 -33.45 -8.35 -5.91
N ARG A 16 -33.54 -7.10 -6.38
CA ARG A 16 -33.05 -6.72 -7.70
C ARG A 16 -31.53 -6.80 -7.62
N THR A 17 -31.00 -7.92 -8.07
CA THR A 17 -29.60 -8.11 -8.42
C THR A 17 -29.20 -6.96 -9.36
N SER A 18 -28.44 -6.00 -8.85
CA SER A 18 -27.80 -4.95 -9.64
C SER A 18 -26.75 -5.61 -10.53
N MET A 19 -27.17 -6.04 -11.72
CA MET A 19 -26.27 -6.26 -12.86
C MET A 19 -25.85 -4.92 -13.52
N ILE A 20 -26.13 -3.78 -12.87
CA ILE A 20 -25.96 -2.45 -13.45
C ILE A 20 -24.68 -1.76 -12.95
N ASP A 21 -24.05 -2.23 -11.86
CA ASP A 21 -22.76 -1.69 -11.40
C ASP A 21 -21.54 -2.25 -12.13
N SER A 22 -21.71 -3.27 -12.99
CA SER A 22 -20.63 -3.79 -13.85
C SER A 22 -20.37 -2.96 -15.12
N ILE A 23 -21.16 -1.92 -15.38
CA ILE A 23 -21.13 -1.20 -16.67
C ILE A 23 -20.55 0.22 -16.58
N ARG A 24 -20.34 0.79 -15.38
CA ARG A 24 -19.72 2.13 -15.23
C ARG A 24 -18.18 2.14 -15.24
N GLY A 25 -17.55 0.97 -15.38
CA GLY A 25 -16.11 0.81 -15.52
C GLY A 25 -15.65 0.36 -16.92
N CYS A 26 -16.43 0.62 -17.97
CA CYS A 26 -16.00 0.35 -19.36
C CYS A 26 -14.95 1.36 -19.81
N THR A 27 -13.71 1.21 -19.33
CA THR A 27 -12.55 1.64 -20.10
C THR A 27 -12.47 0.74 -21.33
N LEU A 28 -12.80 1.30 -22.50
CA LEU A 28 -12.59 0.80 -23.86
C LEU A 28 -12.16 -0.68 -23.94
N ALA A 29 -13.15 -1.58 -23.97
CA ALA A 29 -12.95 -2.98 -24.29
C ALA A 29 -12.44 -3.10 -25.74
N GLY A 30 -11.12 -3.08 -25.92
CA GLY A 30 -10.49 -3.28 -27.23
C GLY A 30 -9.07 -2.73 -27.39
N MET A 31 -8.64 -1.74 -26.58
CA MET A 31 -7.27 -1.22 -26.68
C MET A 31 -6.29 -2.19 -26.00
N ARG A 32 -5.52 -2.89 -26.83
CA ARG A 32 -4.41 -3.73 -26.37
C ARG A 32 -3.31 -2.80 -25.89
N ILE A 33 -3.11 -2.71 -24.56
CA ILE A 33 -2.01 -1.93 -23.97
C ILE A 33 -0.69 -2.49 -24.50
N ASP A 34 0.02 -1.66 -25.27
CA ASP A 34 1.33 -2.01 -25.80
C ASP A 34 2.35 -2.09 -24.65
N LYS A 35 3.22 -3.10 -24.73
CA LYS A 35 4.19 -3.34 -23.65
C LYS A 35 5.23 -2.24 -23.60
N GLU A 36 5.77 -1.84 -24.74
CA GLU A 36 6.89 -0.90 -24.81
C GLU A 36 6.39 0.52 -24.57
N GLU A 37 5.18 0.86 -25.03
CA GLU A 37 4.53 2.13 -24.67
C GLU A 37 4.32 2.25 -23.15
N LEU A 38 3.73 1.22 -22.51
CA LEU A 38 3.54 1.22 -21.06
C LEU A 38 4.89 1.34 -20.34
N ARG A 39 5.91 0.60 -20.81
CA ARG A 39 7.25 0.63 -20.24
C ARG A 39 7.87 2.01 -20.31
N ALA A 40 7.79 2.68 -21.45
CA ALA A 40 8.31 4.04 -21.65
C ALA A 40 7.63 5.06 -20.72
N LYS A 41 6.31 4.92 -20.49
CA LYS A 41 5.55 5.82 -19.60
C LYS A 41 5.92 5.71 -18.13
N ILE A 42 6.28 4.51 -17.64
CA ILE A 42 6.44 4.25 -16.20
C ILE A 42 7.88 4.05 -15.74
N THR A 43 8.80 3.78 -16.66
CA THR A 43 10.19 3.44 -16.32
C THR A 43 11.00 4.70 -16.14
N MET A 44 11.54 4.90 -14.93
CA MET A 44 12.43 6.02 -14.65
C MET A 44 13.72 5.93 -15.47
N PRO A 45 14.35 7.07 -15.81
CA PRO A 45 15.69 7.10 -16.38
C PRO A 45 16.70 6.25 -15.62
N GLN A 46 17.64 5.66 -16.36
CA GLN A 46 18.58 4.68 -15.80
C GLN A 46 19.42 5.25 -14.67
N TYR A 47 19.93 6.48 -14.82
CA TYR A 47 20.78 7.10 -13.80
C TYR A 47 20.02 7.30 -12.48
N LEU A 48 18.76 7.74 -12.52
CA LEU A 48 17.91 7.85 -11.32
C LEU A 48 17.65 6.49 -10.68
N ARG A 49 17.29 5.48 -11.48
CA ARG A 49 17.06 4.12 -10.96
C ARG A 49 18.27 3.55 -10.25
N PHE A 50 19.46 3.76 -10.82
CA PHE A 50 20.70 3.24 -10.26
C PHE A 50 21.13 4.04 -9.03
N ALA A 51 20.97 5.36 -9.06
CA ALA A 51 21.20 6.22 -7.91
C ALA A 51 20.31 5.85 -6.71
N ILE A 52 19.00 5.71 -6.93
CA ILE A 52 18.05 5.28 -5.90
C ILE A 52 18.44 3.91 -5.33
N ARG A 53 18.76 2.95 -6.21
CA ARG A 53 19.18 1.60 -5.80
C ARG A 53 20.43 1.66 -4.92
N ASP A 54 21.43 2.42 -5.32
CA ASP A 54 22.71 2.48 -4.62
C ASP A 54 22.59 3.26 -3.31
N ALA A 55 21.82 4.34 -3.28
CA ALA A 55 21.50 5.08 -2.06
C ALA A 55 20.78 4.21 -1.00
N ILE A 56 19.81 3.40 -1.43
CA ILE A 56 19.12 2.45 -0.53
C ILE A 56 20.09 1.38 -0.03
N LYS A 57 20.94 0.83 -0.91
CA LYS A 57 21.91 -0.23 -0.54
C LYS A 57 22.97 0.28 0.43
N SER A 58 23.49 1.49 0.23
CA SER A 58 24.47 2.12 1.12
C SER A 58 23.84 2.70 2.38
N ARG A 59 22.50 2.84 2.41
CA ARG A 59 21.78 3.59 3.46
C ARG A 59 22.32 5.00 3.61
N ASP A 60 22.56 5.63 2.46
CA ASP A 60 23.16 6.94 2.35
C ASP A 60 22.56 7.65 1.14
N VAL A 61 22.03 8.86 1.34
CA VAL A 61 21.45 9.70 0.28
C VAL A 61 22.48 10.01 -0.81
N ASP A 62 23.77 10.05 -0.45
CA ASP A 62 24.88 10.34 -1.35
C ASP A 62 25.36 9.12 -2.15
N GLY A 63 24.83 7.93 -1.85
CA GLY A 63 25.24 6.67 -2.51
C GLY A 63 25.02 6.65 -4.03
N GLY A 64 24.17 7.54 -4.55
CA GLY A 64 23.86 7.67 -5.97
C GLY A 64 24.67 8.73 -6.74
N ASP A 65 25.55 9.49 -6.07
CA ASP A 65 26.17 10.70 -6.65
C ASP A 65 27.00 10.43 -7.91
N SER A 66 27.60 9.24 -8.02
CA SER A 66 28.37 8.86 -9.21
C SER A 66 27.50 8.77 -10.47
N HIS A 67 26.25 8.30 -10.34
CA HIS A 67 25.31 8.23 -11.46
C HIS A 67 24.84 9.62 -11.88
N TYR A 68 24.63 10.51 -10.91
CA TYR A 68 24.27 11.92 -11.17
C TYR A 68 25.42 12.66 -11.87
N ALA A 69 26.65 12.52 -11.38
CA ALA A 69 27.82 13.13 -12.00
C ALA A 69 28.03 12.65 -13.44
N ALA A 70 27.81 11.35 -13.71
CA ALA A 70 27.88 10.81 -15.06
C ALA A 70 26.76 11.36 -15.96
N ALA A 71 25.54 11.53 -15.45
CA ALA A 71 24.42 12.10 -16.20
C ALA A 71 24.61 13.60 -16.50
N CYS A 72 25.32 14.34 -15.64
CA CYS A 72 25.61 15.76 -15.81
C CYS A 72 26.91 16.04 -16.58
N ALA A 73 27.61 15.01 -17.06
CA ALA A 73 28.88 15.18 -17.76
C ALA A 73 28.72 15.95 -19.07
N ALA A 74 29.74 16.73 -19.45
CA ALA A 74 29.73 17.50 -20.69
C ALA A 74 29.54 16.57 -21.91
N GLY A 75 28.50 16.82 -22.71
CA GLY A 75 28.13 16.00 -23.87
C GLY A 75 27.10 14.90 -23.57
N ALA A 76 26.61 14.78 -22.33
CA ALA A 76 25.46 13.94 -22.04
C ALA A 76 24.18 14.54 -22.68
N GLU A 77 23.36 13.69 -23.29
CA GLU A 77 22.05 14.09 -23.81
C GLU A 77 21.11 14.42 -22.65
N ALA A 78 20.28 15.45 -22.83
CA ALA A 78 19.23 15.77 -21.88
C ALA A 78 18.26 14.58 -21.76
N VAL A 79 18.04 14.12 -20.54
CA VAL A 79 17.19 12.96 -20.27
C VAL A 79 15.82 13.43 -19.83
N GLU A 80 14.81 13.03 -20.58
CA GLU A 80 13.41 13.34 -20.25
C GLU A 80 12.88 12.43 -19.14
N PRO A 81 12.07 12.97 -18.21
CA PRO A 81 11.43 12.17 -17.19
C PRO A 81 10.32 11.29 -17.76
N ALA A 82 10.02 10.21 -17.04
CA ALA A 82 8.88 9.37 -17.39
C ALA A 82 7.56 10.13 -17.19
N GLU A 83 6.55 9.86 -18.01
CA GLU A 83 5.21 10.48 -17.89
C GLU A 83 4.57 10.22 -16.52
N ALA A 84 4.73 9.00 -16.01
CA ALA A 84 4.16 8.52 -14.77
C ALA A 84 5.12 7.54 -14.08
N PRO A 85 6.24 8.02 -13.51
CA PRO A 85 7.25 7.17 -12.91
C PRO A 85 6.62 6.35 -11.79
N LEU A 86 6.82 5.02 -11.84
CA LEU A 86 6.12 4.10 -10.96
C LEU A 86 7.11 3.23 -10.19
N VAL A 87 6.89 3.06 -8.90
CA VAL A 87 7.62 2.11 -8.05
C VAL A 87 6.66 1.05 -7.54
N VAL A 88 7.09 -0.22 -7.54
CA VAL A 88 6.29 -1.33 -7.01
C VAL A 88 6.96 -1.89 -5.76
N PHE A 89 6.23 -1.90 -4.64
CA PHE A 89 6.57 -2.76 -3.51
C PHE A 89 5.81 -4.07 -3.63
N ILE A 90 6.51 -5.19 -3.56
CA ILE A 90 5.92 -6.53 -3.60
C ILE A 90 6.26 -7.30 -2.34
N ASN A 91 5.26 -7.98 -1.78
CA ASN A 91 5.44 -9.01 -0.77
C ASN A 91 5.18 -10.37 -1.44
N SER A 92 6.23 -11.01 -1.95
CA SER A 92 6.10 -12.26 -2.72
C SER A 92 5.59 -13.45 -1.91
N LYS A 93 5.59 -13.35 -0.58
CA LYS A 93 4.99 -14.35 0.31
C LYS A 93 3.45 -14.26 0.37
N SER A 94 2.86 -13.16 -0.10
CA SER A 94 1.40 -13.00 -0.19
C SER A 94 0.83 -13.69 -1.44
N GLY A 95 -0.41 -14.18 -1.36
CA GLY A 95 -1.21 -14.47 -2.57
C GLY A 95 -0.98 -15.81 -3.26
N GLY A 96 -0.80 -16.90 -2.51
CA GLY A 96 -0.97 -18.25 -3.08
C GLY A 96 0.12 -18.67 -4.08
N ARG A 97 1.38 -18.27 -3.84
CA ARG A 97 2.61 -18.71 -4.55
C ARG A 97 2.92 -18.02 -5.89
N HIS A 98 2.11 -17.08 -6.39
CA HIS A 98 2.43 -16.35 -7.64
C HIS A 98 3.37 -15.15 -7.46
N GLY A 99 3.75 -14.81 -6.22
CA GLY A 99 4.58 -13.64 -5.92
C GLY A 99 5.90 -13.57 -6.71
N PRO A 100 6.72 -14.65 -6.76
CA PRO A 100 7.96 -14.64 -7.54
C PRO A 100 7.74 -14.42 -9.05
N ASP A 101 6.76 -15.09 -9.64
CA ASP A 101 6.43 -14.93 -11.07
C ASP A 101 5.89 -13.53 -11.38
N LEU A 102 5.08 -12.99 -10.47
CA LEU A 102 4.59 -11.62 -10.58
C LEU A 102 5.72 -10.61 -10.51
N LYS A 103 6.69 -10.81 -9.60
CA LYS A 103 7.88 -9.96 -9.49
C LYS A 103 8.63 -9.92 -10.82
N LEU A 104 8.97 -11.09 -11.37
CA LEU A 104 9.65 -11.19 -12.66
C LEU A 104 8.86 -10.48 -13.76
N ARG A 105 7.54 -10.68 -13.79
CA ARG A 105 6.68 -10.02 -14.77
C ARG A 105 6.65 -8.50 -14.63
N LEU A 106 6.61 -7.98 -13.41
CA LEU A 106 6.68 -6.53 -13.17
C LEU A 106 8.01 -5.97 -13.67
N GLN A 107 9.13 -6.65 -13.37
CA GLN A 107 10.45 -6.25 -13.83
C GLN A 107 10.58 -6.25 -15.37
N GLU A 108 9.93 -7.20 -16.05
CA GLU A 108 9.83 -7.22 -17.52
C GLU A 108 9.01 -6.05 -18.11
N LEU A 109 8.02 -5.54 -17.37
CA LEU A 109 7.14 -4.46 -17.80
C LEU A 109 7.70 -3.07 -17.49
N MET A 110 8.66 -2.97 -16.57
CA MET A 110 9.30 -1.71 -16.19
C MET A 110 10.84 -1.84 -16.13
N SER A 111 11.38 -2.13 -14.95
CA SER A 111 12.80 -2.31 -14.66
C SER A 111 12.98 -3.10 -13.37
N GLN A 112 14.18 -3.65 -13.17
CA GLN A 112 14.48 -4.42 -11.96
C GLN A 112 14.56 -3.54 -10.72
N GLU A 113 15.07 -2.31 -10.87
CA GLU A 113 15.33 -1.37 -9.79
C GLU A 113 14.07 -0.67 -9.27
N GLN A 114 12.97 -0.70 -10.03
CA GLN A 114 11.68 -0.13 -9.61
C GLN A 114 10.77 -1.14 -8.91
N VAL A 115 11.20 -2.40 -8.77
CA VAL A 115 10.41 -3.47 -8.12
C VAL A 115 11.11 -3.93 -6.84
N PHE A 116 10.66 -3.39 -5.72
CA PHE A 116 11.21 -3.65 -4.39
C PHE A 116 10.49 -4.81 -3.71
N GLU A 117 11.22 -5.89 -3.44
CA GLU A 117 10.74 -6.93 -2.53
C GLU A 117 10.82 -6.41 -1.09
N ILE A 118 9.69 -6.38 -0.39
CA ILE A 118 9.58 -5.80 0.96
C ILE A 118 10.40 -6.59 2.00
N SER A 119 10.69 -7.87 1.75
CA SER A 119 11.62 -8.61 2.62
C SER A 119 13.04 -8.03 2.56
N ASN A 120 13.43 -7.44 1.42
CA ASN A 120 14.79 -6.99 1.14
C ASN A 120 14.96 -5.47 1.28
N VAL A 121 14.00 -4.69 0.81
CA VAL A 121 13.99 -3.23 0.90
C VAL A 121 12.74 -2.81 1.66
N LYS A 122 12.94 -2.20 2.83
CA LYS A 122 11.83 -1.74 3.66
C LYS A 122 11.27 -0.43 3.11
N PRO A 123 9.95 -0.17 3.21
CA PRO A 123 9.37 1.06 2.69
C PRO A 123 10.00 2.34 3.28
N HIS A 124 10.40 2.31 4.56
CA HIS A 124 11.10 3.44 5.19
C HIS A 124 12.50 3.70 4.60
N GLU A 125 13.22 2.67 4.16
CA GLU A 125 14.54 2.83 3.52
C GLU A 125 14.38 3.51 2.15
N PHE A 126 13.32 3.18 1.40
CA PHE A 126 12.99 3.88 0.16
C PHE A 126 12.60 5.34 0.41
N VAL A 127 11.76 5.61 1.41
CA VAL A 127 11.37 6.99 1.76
C VAL A 127 12.58 7.81 2.18
N GLN A 128 13.45 7.26 3.04
CA GLN A 128 14.60 8.00 3.56
C GLN A 128 15.71 8.18 2.52
N TYR A 129 16.13 7.10 1.87
CA TYR A 129 17.31 7.12 0.99
C TYR A 129 16.94 7.24 -0.49
N GLY A 130 15.88 6.57 -0.93
CA GLY A 130 15.44 6.61 -2.33
C GLY A 130 14.85 7.98 -2.71
N LEU A 131 13.85 8.45 -1.97
CA LEU A 131 13.30 9.80 -2.19
C LEU A 131 14.28 10.89 -1.79
N GLY A 132 15.03 10.71 -0.70
CA GLY A 132 16.08 11.66 -0.30
C GLY A 132 17.13 11.89 -1.39
N CYS A 133 17.55 10.84 -2.09
CA CYS A 133 18.47 10.93 -3.24
C CYS A 133 17.84 11.72 -4.41
N LEU A 134 16.57 11.44 -4.75
CA LEU A 134 15.85 12.18 -5.78
C LEU A 134 15.68 13.67 -5.42
N GLU A 135 15.32 13.97 -4.18
CA GLU A 135 15.12 15.33 -3.67
C GLU A 135 16.45 16.10 -3.64
N LYS A 136 17.56 15.44 -3.28
CA LYS A 136 18.89 16.01 -3.39
C LYS A 136 19.21 16.39 -4.83
N PHE A 137 19.05 15.49 -5.79
CA PHE A 137 19.35 15.81 -7.19
C PHE A 137 18.47 16.95 -7.73
N ALA A 138 17.17 16.96 -7.36
CA ALA A 138 16.28 18.07 -7.67
C ALA A 138 16.80 19.41 -7.10
N SER A 139 17.32 19.41 -5.86
CA SER A 139 17.92 20.61 -5.23
C SER A 139 19.21 21.08 -5.92
N LEU A 140 19.94 20.17 -6.56
CA LEU A 140 21.14 20.45 -7.36
C LEU A 140 20.81 20.90 -8.79
N GLY A 141 19.53 21.05 -9.14
CA GLY A 141 19.08 21.55 -10.43
C GLY A 141 18.73 20.47 -11.46
N ASP A 142 18.67 19.19 -11.05
CA ASP A 142 18.19 18.12 -11.93
C ASP A 142 16.68 18.22 -12.15
N HIS A 143 16.29 18.74 -13.33
CA HIS A 143 14.89 18.88 -13.70
C HIS A 143 14.17 17.53 -13.81
N CYS A 144 14.84 16.51 -14.35
CA CYS A 144 14.28 15.18 -14.50
C CYS A 144 14.03 14.53 -13.13
N ALA A 145 14.96 14.66 -12.18
CA ALA A 145 14.75 14.19 -10.81
C ALA A 145 13.58 14.90 -10.13
N LYS A 146 13.49 16.24 -10.29
CA LYS A 146 12.40 17.04 -9.75
C LYS A 146 11.04 16.59 -10.27
N GLU A 147 10.89 16.51 -11.60
CA GLU A 147 9.63 16.09 -12.22
C GLU A 147 9.30 14.63 -11.89
N THR A 148 10.32 13.76 -11.81
CA THR A 148 10.15 12.38 -11.35
C THR A 148 9.59 12.33 -9.94
N ARG A 149 10.12 13.14 -9.01
CA ARG A 149 9.65 13.22 -7.62
C ARG A 149 8.23 13.76 -7.50
N GLU A 150 7.85 14.71 -8.35
CA GLU A 150 6.51 15.32 -8.39
C GLU A 150 5.46 14.37 -8.95
N LYS A 151 5.81 13.55 -9.97
CA LYS A 151 4.88 12.64 -10.67
C LYS A 151 4.92 11.20 -10.16
N LEU A 152 5.79 10.88 -9.20
CA LEU A 152 6.00 9.53 -8.70
C LEU A 152 4.72 8.89 -8.18
N ARG A 153 4.48 7.65 -8.58
CA ARG A 153 3.38 6.82 -8.08
C ARG A 153 3.90 5.52 -7.49
N ILE A 154 3.19 4.99 -6.51
CA ILE A 154 3.54 3.74 -5.83
C ILE A 154 2.45 2.70 -6.09
N MET A 155 2.86 1.47 -6.35
CA MET A 155 1.99 0.30 -6.38
C MET A 155 2.43 -0.68 -5.30
N VAL A 156 1.47 -1.24 -4.56
CA VAL A 156 1.75 -2.24 -3.54
C VAL A 156 1.08 -3.57 -3.91
N ALA A 157 1.90 -4.57 -4.19
CA ALA A 157 1.48 -5.95 -4.41
C ALA A 157 1.55 -6.73 -3.10
N GLY A 158 0.42 -6.86 -2.43
CA GLY A 158 0.32 -7.45 -1.09
C GLY A 158 -1.13 -7.54 -0.60
N GLY A 159 -1.30 -7.92 0.67
CA GLY A 159 -2.58 -7.77 1.39
C GLY A 159 -2.63 -6.47 2.20
N ASP A 160 -3.74 -6.21 2.91
CA ASP A 160 -3.97 -4.95 3.63
C ASP A 160 -2.87 -4.58 4.61
N GLY A 161 -2.29 -5.53 5.35
CA GLY A 161 -1.17 -5.25 6.27
C GLY A 161 0.10 -4.77 5.54
N THR A 162 0.35 -5.25 4.32
CA THR A 162 1.47 -4.78 3.50
C THR A 162 1.20 -3.38 2.95
N VAL A 163 -0.03 -3.13 2.50
CA VAL A 163 -0.47 -1.80 2.03
C VAL A 163 -0.38 -0.79 3.16
N GLY A 164 -0.91 -1.11 4.34
CA GLY A 164 -0.87 -0.26 5.53
C GLY A 164 0.55 0.07 5.98
N TRP A 165 1.49 -0.87 5.88
CA TRP A 165 2.89 -0.60 6.20
C TRP A 165 3.51 0.44 5.24
N VAL A 166 3.29 0.28 3.93
CA VAL A 166 3.79 1.24 2.93
C VAL A 166 3.16 2.62 3.15
N LEU A 167 1.83 2.68 3.30
CA LEU A 167 1.11 3.93 3.57
C LEU A 167 1.60 4.59 4.87
N GLY A 168 1.83 3.82 5.94
CA GLY A 168 2.37 4.34 7.19
C GLY A 168 3.75 4.98 7.03
N CYS A 169 4.64 4.37 6.23
CA CYS A 169 5.95 4.97 5.93
C CYS A 169 5.84 6.23 5.06
N LEU A 170 4.90 6.26 4.10
CA LEU A 170 4.65 7.45 3.27
C LEU A 170 3.97 8.57 4.06
N GLY A 171 3.16 8.24 5.06
CA GLY A 171 2.52 9.20 5.97
C GLY A 171 3.52 10.05 6.77
N GLU A 172 4.75 9.55 6.97
CA GLU A 172 5.82 10.35 7.58
C GLU A 172 6.22 11.56 6.74
N LEU A 173 6.10 11.47 5.40
CA LEU A 173 6.31 12.63 4.52
C LEU A 173 5.27 13.71 4.81
N TYR A 174 4.00 13.32 4.95
CA TYR A 174 2.92 14.25 5.29
C TYR A 174 3.15 14.93 6.63
N LYS A 175 3.52 14.17 7.68
CA LYS A 175 3.82 14.70 9.01
C LYS A 175 4.97 15.71 8.99
N LYS A 176 5.96 15.51 8.12
CA LYS A 176 7.11 16.41 7.95
C LYS A 176 6.84 17.59 6.99
N GLY A 177 5.65 17.68 6.40
CA GLY A 177 5.33 18.68 5.38
C GLY A 177 6.08 18.49 4.05
N GLN A 178 6.56 17.27 3.78
CA GLN A 178 7.29 16.92 2.56
C GLN A 178 6.33 16.48 1.46
N GLU A 179 5.88 17.42 0.64
CA GLU A 179 4.97 17.17 -0.48
C GLU A 179 5.70 17.03 -1.84
N PRO A 180 5.11 16.30 -2.82
CA PRO A 180 3.88 15.52 -2.70
C PRO A 180 4.12 14.17 -2.02
N VAL A 181 3.10 13.65 -1.33
CA VAL A 181 3.08 12.23 -0.93
C VAL A 181 2.66 11.40 -2.14
N PRO A 182 3.48 10.43 -2.61
CA PRO A 182 3.15 9.66 -3.81
C PRO A 182 1.80 8.91 -3.67
N PRO A 183 0.86 9.05 -4.63
CA PRO A 183 -0.37 8.27 -4.61
C PRO A 183 -0.06 6.78 -4.72
N THR A 184 -0.84 5.98 -4.00
CA THR A 184 -0.60 4.54 -3.86
C THR A 184 -1.76 3.72 -4.41
N GLY A 185 -1.48 2.85 -5.38
CA GLY A 185 -2.41 1.84 -5.88
C GLY A 185 -2.09 0.44 -5.35
N ILE A 186 -3.04 -0.49 -5.54
CA ILE A 186 -2.96 -1.83 -4.91
C ILE A 186 -3.05 -2.93 -5.97
N ILE A 187 -2.18 -3.94 -5.86
CA ILE A 187 -2.32 -5.24 -6.52
C ILE A 187 -2.72 -6.25 -5.43
N PRO A 188 -3.99 -6.71 -5.40
CA PRO A 188 -4.53 -7.49 -4.28
C PRO A 188 -3.99 -8.92 -4.25
N LEU A 189 -2.90 -9.14 -3.50
CA LEU A 189 -2.34 -10.47 -3.23
C LEU A 189 -2.85 -11.06 -1.91
N GLY A 190 -3.59 -10.31 -1.10
CA GLY A 190 -4.14 -10.81 0.16
C GLY A 190 -5.42 -11.63 -0.02
N THR A 191 -6.00 -12.02 1.11
CA THR A 191 -7.31 -12.69 1.17
C THR A 191 -8.45 -11.70 1.43
N GLY A 192 -8.26 -10.73 2.34
CA GLY A 192 -9.25 -9.70 2.68
C GLY A 192 -9.34 -8.63 1.59
N ASN A 193 -8.21 -7.96 1.33
CA ASN A 193 -8.04 -6.91 0.31
C ASN A 193 -9.10 -5.81 0.44
N ASP A 194 -9.43 -5.42 1.67
CA ASP A 194 -10.52 -4.48 1.95
C ASP A 194 -10.23 -3.09 1.40
N LEU A 195 -8.98 -2.62 1.51
CA LEU A 195 -8.55 -1.36 0.87
C LEU A 195 -8.67 -1.47 -0.66
N SER A 196 -8.22 -2.57 -1.23
CA SER A 196 -8.28 -2.80 -2.67
C SER A 196 -9.74 -2.79 -3.19
N ARG A 197 -10.69 -3.35 -2.43
CA ARG A 197 -12.12 -3.33 -2.77
C ARG A 197 -12.67 -1.90 -2.69
N SER A 198 -12.38 -1.19 -1.62
CA SER A 198 -12.88 0.17 -1.35
C SER A 198 -12.43 1.16 -2.42
N PHE A 199 -11.19 1.02 -2.92
CA PHE A 199 -10.63 1.86 -3.99
C PHE A 199 -10.78 1.25 -5.40
N GLY A 200 -11.55 0.16 -5.52
CA GLY A 200 -11.90 -0.46 -6.79
C GLY A 200 -10.75 -1.16 -7.53
N TRP A 201 -9.62 -1.46 -6.87
CA TRP A 201 -8.50 -2.23 -7.45
C TRP A 201 -8.81 -3.73 -7.61
N GLY A 202 -9.91 -4.19 -7.01
CA GLY A 202 -10.42 -5.56 -7.10
C GLY A 202 -10.30 -6.33 -5.79
N GLY A 203 -11.07 -7.40 -5.66
CA GLY A 203 -11.13 -8.18 -4.41
C GLY A 203 -10.12 -9.33 -4.31
N SER A 204 -9.51 -9.74 -5.41
CA SER A 204 -8.61 -10.89 -5.46
C SER A 204 -7.66 -10.80 -6.64
N PHE A 205 -6.53 -11.49 -6.54
CA PHE A 205 -5.60 -11.63 -7.65
C PHE A 205 -6.26 -12.34 -8.85
N PRO A 206 -6.25 -11.76 -10.06
CA PRO A 206 -6.99 -12.29 -11.20
C PRO A 206 -6.38 -13.60 -11.75
N PHE A 207 -7.22 -14.53 -12.21
CA PHE A 207 -6.75 -15.79 -12.81
C PHE A 207 -5.87 -15.55 -14.06
N ASN A 208 -6.25 -14.58 -14.90
CA ASN A 208 -5.50 -14.16 -16.09
C ASN A 208 -4.50 -13.02 -15.80
N TRP A 209 -3.83 -13.09 -14.64
CA TRP A 209 -3.02 -12.00 -14.10
C TRP A 209 -1.96 -11.45 -15.05
N LYS A 210 -1.30 -12.26 -15.88
CA LYS A 210 -0.27 -11.78 -16.82
C LYS A 210 -0.77 -10.65 -17.74
N SER A 211 -2.04 -10.71 -18.14
CA SER A 211 -2.69 -9.67 -18.92
C SER A 211 -3.26 -8.55 -18.05
N ALA A 212 -3.77 -8.90 -16.87
CA ALA A 212 -4.38 -7.96 -15.94
C ALA A 212 -3.36 -6.98 -15.36
N ILE A 213 -2.13 -7.41 -15.07
CA ILE A 213 -1.08 -6.56 -14.52
C ILE A 213 -0.77 -5.38 -15.43
N LYS A 214 -0.76 -5.55 -16.76
CA LYS A 214 -0.59 -4.42 -17.68
C LYS A 214 -1.72 -3.39 -17.52
N ARG A 215 -2.97 -3.87 -17.45
CA ARG A 215 -4.14 -3.01 -17.21
C ARG A 215 -4.10 -2.33 -15.85
N THR A 216 -3.59 -3.03 -14.83
CA THR A 216 -3.43 -2.46 -13.49
C THR A 216 -2.38 -1.34 -13.48
N LEU A 217 -1.23 -1.55 -14.13
CA LEU A 217 -0.19 -0.52 -14.25
C LEU A 217 -0.67 0.67 -15.10
N ASP A 218 -1.32 0.42 -16.23
CA ASP A 218 -1.91 1.48 -17.06
C ASP A 218 -2.97 2.28 -16.30
N ARG A 219 -3.82 1.60 -15.52
CA ARG A 219 -4.78 2.27 -14.63
C ARG A 219 -4.08 3.06 -13.52
N ALA A 220 -2.95 2.60 -12.98
CA ALA A 220 -2.18 3.37 -12.01
C ALA A 220 -1.57 4.63 -12.64
N THR A 221 -1.25 4.57 -13.93
CA THR A 221 -0.74 5.70 -14.71
C THR A 221 -1.82 6.72 -15.08
N ASN A 222 -3.03 6.27 -15.42
CA ASN A 222 -4.08 7.15 -15.95
C ASN A 222 -5.22 7.42 -14.97
N GLY A 223 -5.26 6.69 -13.85
CA GLY A 223 -6.37 6.73 -12.89
C GLY A 223 -6.42 8.01 -12.07
N SER A 224 -7.62 8.39 -11.67
CA SER A 224 -7.85 9.49 -10.73
C SER A 224 -7.31 9.15 -9.34
N VAL A 225 -6.67 10.12 -8.70
CA VAL A 225 -6.27 10.04 -7.30
C VAL A 225 -7.44 10.42 -6.41
N CYS A 226 -7.61 9.71 -5.31
CA CYS A 226 -8.61 9.96 -4.28
C CYS A 226 -7.94 10.10 -2.92
N ARG A 227 -8.58 10.83 -2.00
CA ARG A 227 -8.11 10.95 -0.62
C ARG A 227 -8.48 9.70 0.18
N LEU A 228 -7.63 9.38 1.14
CA LEU A 228 -7.82 8.30 2.11
C LEU A 228 -7.66 8.90 3.50
N ASP A 229 -8.67 8.71 4.33
CA ASP A 229 -8.59 9.08 5.74
C ASP A 229 -7.73 8.06 6.49
N SER A 230 -6.99 8.55 7.48
CA SER A 230 -6.11 7.73 8.32
C SER A 230 -6.45 7.95 9.79
N TRP A 231 -6.65 6.87 10.54
CA TRP A 231 -6.96 6.94 11.97
C TRP A 231 -5.70 6.67 12.78
N ASN A 232 -5.29 7.64 13.58
CA ASN A 232 -4.22 7.44 14.56
C ASN A 232 -4.82 6.86 15.84
N VAL A 233 -4.37 5.67 16.23
CA VAL A 233 -4.89 4.92 17.37
C VAL A 233 -3.80 4.81 18.42
N LEU A 234 -4.08 5.34 19.61
CA LEU A 234 -3.25 5.18 20.81
C LEU A 234 -3.88 4.12 21.71
N VAL A 235 -3.11 3.08 22.03
CA VAL A 235 -3.51 1.99 22.93
C VAL A 235 -2.63 2.06 24.17
N SER A 236 -3.27 2.22 25.34
CA SER A 236 -2.61 2.17 26.65
C SER A 236 -2.96 0.87 27.36
N MET A 237 -1.98 0.19 27.93
CA MET A 237 -2.17 -1.07 28.66
C MET A 237 -1.27 -1.14 29.90
N PRO A 238 -1.62 -1.94 30.93
CA PRO A 238 -0.75 -2.10 32.10
C PRO A 238 0.67 -2.55 31.72
N ALA A 239 1.68 -1.95 32.33
CA ALA A 239 3.08 -2.24 32.04
C ALA A 239 3.48 -3.70 32.40
N GLY A 240 4.49 -4.22 31.71
CA GLY A 240 5.08 -5.54 31.99
C GLY A 240 4.58 -6.71 31.15
N LYS A 241 3.66 -6.46 30.20
CA LYS A 241 3.32 -7.43 29.14
C LYS A 241 3.97 -6.99 27.82
N GLU A 242 4.79 -7.85 27.23
CA GLU A 242 5.25 -7.65 25.86
C GLU A 242 4.10 -7.91 24.88
N LEU A 243 3.80 -6.93 24.04
CA LEU A 243 2.85 -7.05 22.95
C LEU A 243 3.60 -7.39 21.65
N ASP A 244 3.23 -8.50 21.01
CA ASP A 244 3.60 -8.76 19.62
C ASP A 244 2.76 -7.84 18.72
N ALA A 245 3.25 -6.63 18.50
CA ALA A 245 2.54 -5.59 17.78
C ALA A 245 2.63 -5.79 16.26
N PRO A 246 1.53 -5.61 15.50
CA PRO A 246 1.61 -5.58 14.04
C PRO A 246 2.45 -4.40 13.57
N TYR A 247 2.99 -4.44 12.33
CA TYR A 247 3.81 -3.36 11.77
C TYR A 247 3.18 -1.95 11.82
N SER A 248 1.85 -1.87 11.93
CA SER A 248 1.11 -0.62 12.04
C SER A 248 1.16 0.01 13.42
N LEU A 249 1.45 -0.75 14.49
CA LEU A 249 1.54 -0.29 15.88
C LEU A 249 2.99 -0.32 16.36
N LYS A 250 3.44 0.77 16.99
CA LYS A 250 4.79 0.89 17.56
C LYS A 250 4.70 1.36 19.01
N PRO A 251 5.70 1.05 19.86
CA PRO A 251 5.77 1.64 21.19
C PRO A 251 5.75 3.18 21.11
N ALA A 252 4.94 3.82 21.94
CA ALA A 252 4.85 5.27 22.06
C ALA A 252 5.58 5.71 23.34
N GLU A 253 6.45 6.71 23.21
CA GLU A 253 7.22 7.26 24.34
C GLU A 253 6.36 8.17 25.22
N GLU A 254 5.36 8.84 24.63
CA GLU A 254 4.46 9.75 25.33
C GLU A 254 3.01 9.29 25.18
N CYS A 255 2.30 9.25 26.31
CA CYS A 255 0.91 8.86 26.38
C CYS A 255 0.09 10.06 26.84
N SER A 256 -0.19 10.99 25.91
CA SER A 256 -1.11 12.10 26.15
C SER A 256 -2.54 11.62 25.89
N LEU A 257 -3.06 10.78 26.81
CA LEU A 257 -4.51 10.60 26.88
C LEU A 257 -5.11 11.98 27.15
N ASP A 258 -6.07 12.38 26.32
CA ASP A 258 -6.73 13.67 26.43
C ASP A 258 -7.30 13.79 27.85
N GLN A 259 -6.77 14.73 28.65
CA GLN A 259 -7.04 14.84 30.09
C GLN A 259 -8.53 15.16 30.40
N GLY A 260 -9.35 15.37 29.37
CA GLY A 260 -10.79 15.60 29.46
C GLY A 260 -11.67 14.35 29.31
N LEU A 261 -11.11 13.15 29.13
CA LEU A 261 -11.89 11.91 29.10
C LEU A 261 -12.08 11.37 30.53
N GLU A 262 -13.31 11.38 31.03
CA GLU A 262 -13.67 10.71 32.28
C GLU A 262 -13.53 9.19 32.08
N VAL A 263 -12.47 8.59 32.63
CA VAL A 263 -12.27 7.14 32.61
C VAL A 263 -12.95 6.54 33.85
N GLU A 264 -13.83 5.56 33.65
CA GLU A 264 -14.37 4.76 34.75
C GLU A 264 -13.27 3.84 35.31
N GLY A 265 -12.70 4.21 36.47
CA GLY A 265 -11.76 3.37 37.24
C GLY A 265 -10.40 4.02 37.51
N GLU A 266 -9.60 3.38 38.36
CA GLU A 266 -8.21 3.79 38.60
C GLU A 266 -7.33 3.39 37.42
N LEU A 267 -6.59 4.37 36.85
CA LEU A 267 -5.60 4.09 35.83
C LEU A 267 -4.39 3.36 36.44
N PRO A 268 -3.81 2.36 35.75
CA PRO A 268 -2.60 1.70 36.23
C PRO A 268 -1.46 2.69 36.46
N GLU A 269 -0.73 2.58 37.57
CA GLU A 269 0.42 3.46 37.90
C GLU A 269 1.53 3.42 36.84
N LYS A 270 1.65 2.30 36.12
CA LYS A 270 2.58 2.13 35.01
C LYS A 270 1.83 1.60 33.79
N VAL A 271 1.92 2.33 32.70
CA VAL A 271 1.33 1.96 31.41
C VAL A 271 2.40 1.81 30.35
N SER A 272 2.20 0.84 29.46
CA SER A 272 2.87 0.75 28.17
C SER A 272 1.92 1.30 27.11
N CYS A 273 2.42 2.18 26.25
CA CYS A 273 1.62 2.79 25.21
C CYS A 273 2.10 2.38 23.83
N TYR A 274 1.15 2.19 22.93
CA TYR A 274 1.39 1.83 21.54
C TYR A 274 0.59 2.75 20.64
N GLU A 275 1.22 3.32 19.64
CA GLU A 275 0.59 4.22 18.69
C GLU A 275 0.73 3.67 17.27
N GLY A 276 -0.30 3.85 16.45
CA GLY A 276 -0.31 3.34 15.10
C GLY A 276 -1.39 3.91 14.21
N VAL A 277 -1.15 3.84 12.90
CA VAL A 277 -2.10 4.34 11.89
C VAL A 277 -2.87 3.18 11.27
N PHE A 278 -4.19 3.32 11.23
CA PHE A 278 -5.14 2.36 10.67
C PHE A 278 -5.94 3.00 9.53
N TYR A 279 -6.31 2.19 8.53
CA TYR A 279 -6.98 2.65 7.30
C TYR A 279 -8.32 1.95 7.03
N ASN A 280 -8.62 0.86 7.73
CA ASN A 280 -9.83 0.06 7.51
C ASN A 280 -10.71 0.01 8.75
N TYR A 281 -10.22 -0.61 9.81
CA TYR A 281 -10.95 -0.82 11.04
C TYR A 281 -10.00 -1.00 12.22
N TYR A 282 -10.52 -0.74 13.41
CA TYR A 282 -9.98 -1.13 14.70
C TYR A 282 -11.14 -1.74 15.49
N SER A 283 -10.99 -2.96 16.01
CA SER A 283 -12.06 -3.66 16.74
C SER A 283 -11.59 -4.22 18.07
N VAL A 284 -12.51 -4.27 19.03
CA VAL A 284 -12.37 -4.86 20.38
C VAL A 284 -13.56 -5.75 20.67
N GLY A 285 -13.39 -6.78 21.52
CA GLY A 285 -14.46 -7.70 21.89
C GLY A 285 -14.63 -8.88 20.92
N MET A 286 -15.87 -9.32 20.69
CA MET A 286 -16.19 -10.57 19.97
C MET A 286 -15.67 -10.58 18.53
N ASP A 287 -15.81 -9.48 17.80
CA ASP A 287 -15.31 -9.37 16.42
C ASP A 287 -13.78 -9.55 16.36
N ALA A 288 -13.06 -8.87 17.25
CA ALA A 288 -11.62 -9.01 17.38
C ALA A 288 -11.20 -10.44 17.75
N GLN A 289 -11.95 -11.10 18.64
CA GLN A 289 -11.69 -12.49 19.03
C GLN A 289 -11.86 -13.47 17.86
N VAL A 290 -12.90 -13.28 17.04
CA VAL A 290 -13.13 -14.10 15.84
C VAL A 290 -12.03 -13.86 14.80
N ALA A 291 -11.70 -12.60 14.52
CA ALA A 291 -10.63 -12.24 13.58
C ALA A 291 -9.25 -12.78 14.04
N TYR A 292 -8.97 -12.71 15.34
CA TYR A 292 -7.76 -13.27 15.95
C TYR A 292 -7.71 -14.80 15.78
N GLY A 293 -8.81 -15.50 16.10
CA GLY A 293 -8.90 -16.95 15.94
C GLY A 293 -8.67 -17.39 14.49
N PHE A 294 -9.24 -16.66 13.52
CA PHE A 294 -9.02 -16.91 12.10
C PHE A 294 -7.57 -16.64 11.68
N HIS A 295 -6.96 -15.54 12.14
CA HIS A 295 -5.55 -15.24 11.87
C HIS A 295 -4.61 -16.32 12.42
N HIS A 296 -4.85 -16.77 13.65
CA HIS A 296 -4.07 -17.81 14.29
C HIS A 296 -4.20 -19.15 13.55
N LEU A 297 -5.44 -19.55 13.19
CA LEU A 297 -5.71 -20.73 12.38
C LEU A 297 -4.95 -20.68 11.04
N ARG A 298 -4.93 -19.52 10.38
CA ARG A 298 -4.20 -19.35 9.11
C ARG A 298 -2.69 -19.51 9.29
N ASN A 299 -2.13 -19.03 10.40
CA ASN A 299 -0.70 -19.13 10.67
C ASN A 299 -0.28 -20.57 11.04
N GLU A 300 -1.08 -21.25 11.88
CA GLU A 300 -0.80 -22.63 12.30
C GLU A 300 -1.11 -23.66 11.20
N LYS A 301 -2.21 -23.46 10.47
CA LYS A 301 -2.74 -24.39 9.45
C LYS A 301 -3.01 -23.66 8.14
N PRO A 302 -1.95 -23.18 7.44
CA PRO A 302 -2.11 -22.43 6.20
C PRO A 302 -2.82 -23.22 5.09
N TYR A 303 -2.87 -24.55 5.18
CA TYR A 303 -3.59 -25.41 4.24
C TYR A 303 -5.11 -25.34 4.36
N LEU A 304 -5.66 -24.91 5.51
CA LEU A 304 -7.09 -24.72 5.70
C LEU A 304 -7.57 -23.35 5.19
N ALA A 305 -6.66 -22.40 5.01
CA ALA A 305 -6.97 -21.02 4.65
C ALA A 305 -6.54 -20.64 3.20
N GLN A 306 -6.50 -21.63 2.29
CA GLN A 306 -5.91 -21.48 0.95
C GLN A 306 -6.72 -20.63 -0.04
N GLY A 307 -7.95 -20.21 0.29
CA GLY A 307 -8.74 -19.42 -0.65
C GLY A 307 -9.94 -18.70 -0.03
N PRO A 308 -10.51 -17.70 -0.74
CA PRO A 308 -11.61 -16.87 -0.24
C PRO A 308 -12.85 -17.65 0.16
N ILE A 309 -13.07 -18.84 -0.41
CA ILE A 309 -14.21 -19.72 -0.08
C ILE A 309 -13.95 -20.40 1.26
N ALA A 310 -12.77 -21.01 1.45
CA ALA A 310 -12.39 -21.63 2.73
C ALA A 310 -12.29 -20.61 3.87
N ASN A 311 -12.01 -19.35 3.54
CA ASN A 311 -11.87 -18.25 4.50
C ASN A 311 -13.20 -17.55 4.86
N LYS A 312 -14.33 -18.02 4.31
CA LYS A 312 -15.68 -17.50 4.56
C LYS A 312 -16.61 -18.52 5.24
N VAL A 313 -16.12 -19.73 5.52
CA VAL A 313 -16.86 -20.81 6.20
C VAL A 313 -16.56 -20.77 7.69
#